data_AF-A0A1I7SCI7-F1
#
_entry.id   AF-A0A1I7SCI7-F1
#
_cell.length_a   1.000
_cell.length_b   1.000
_cell.length_c   1.000
_cell.angle_alpha   90.00
_cell.angle_beta   90.00
_cell.angle_gamma   90.00
#
_symmetry.space_group_name_H-M   'P 1'
#
loop_
_entity.id
_entity.type
_entity.pdbx_description
1 polymer ?
#
loop_
_entity_poly.entity_id
_entity_poly.type
_entity_poly.pdbx_seq_one_letter_code
_entity_poly.pdbx_strand_id
1 'polypeptide(L)'
;MATLNSGYLTTNRGIIKILQIIIGFIICSLLCANWYGGKSCFGEGRLGFASGLNFVVVVINIVLFILNFLNLAAYKLERLYSTICTVLFLVAGGLLIWFIIDHNNQRGWLVASTVLVFVEFVLFLFDVKILNGEMAN
;
A
#
# COMPACT_ATOMS: atom_id res chain seq x y z
N MET A 1 5.09 -17.67 24.68
CA MET A 1 5.44 -18.54 23.54
C MET A 1 4.58 -18.08 22.37
N ALA A 2 5.19 -17.67 21.25
CA ALA A 2 4.42 -17.33 20.05
C ALA A 2 3.84 -18.63 19.47
N THR A 3 2.53 -18.67 19.27
CA THR A 3 1.85 -19.82 18.65
C THR A 3 1.58 -19.49 17.20
N LEU A 4 1.95 -20.39 16.29
CA LEU A 4 1.74 -20.19 14.85
C LEU A 4 0.24 -20.25 14.55
N ASN A 5 -0.31 -19.21 13.92
CA ASN A 5 -1.69 -19.19 13.45
C ASN A 5 -1.75 -19.52 11.95
N SER A 6 -1.68 -20.81 11.60
CA SER A 6 -1.74 -21.27 10.21
C SER A 6 -3.06 -20.93 9.51
N GLY A 7 -4.15 -20.75 10.27
CA GLY A 7 -5.46 -20.33 9.75
C GLY A 7 -5.51 -18.86 9.31
N TYR A 8 -4.55 -18.02 9.72
CA TYR A 8 -4.52 -16.61 9.33
C TYR A 8 -4.40 -16.43 7.81
N LEU A 9 -3.62 -17.30 7.14
CA LEU A 9 -3.41 -17.24 5.69
C LEU A 9 -4.68 -17.50 4.86
N THR A 10 -5.67 -18.18 5.45
CA THR A 10 -6.95 -18.47 4.81
C THR A 10 -8.04 -17.45 5.15
N THR A 11 -7.76 -16.49 6.04
CA THR A 11 -8.69 -15.40 6.35
C THR A 11 -8.61 -14.29 5.31
N ASN A 12 -9.72 -13.58 5.11
CA ASN A 12 -9.79 -12.40 4.25
C ASN A 12 -8.74 -11.36 4.66
N ARG A 13 -8.45 -11.20 5.97
CA ARG A 13 -7.39 -10.30 6.46
C ARG A 13 -5.99 -10.73 6.01
N GLY A 14 -5.68 -12.02 6.16
CA GLY A 14 -4.40 -12.56 5.72
C GLY A 14 -4.20 -12.35 4.22
N ILE A 15 -5.23 -12.66 3.42
CA ILE A 15 -5.21 -12.49 1.96
C ILE A 15 -5.03 -11.02 1.57
N ILE A 16 -5.78 -10.09 2.19
CA ILE A 16 -5.67 -8.66 1.90
C ILE A 16 -4.27 -8.14 2.23
N LYS A 17 -3.68 -8.54 3.36
CA LYS A 17 -2.30 -8.14 3.72
C LYS A 17 -1.28 -8.65 2.70
N ILE A 18 -1.44 -9.88 2.21
CA ILE A 18 -0.57 -10.44 1.16
C ILE A 18 -0.71 -9.64 -0.13
N LEU A 19 -1.95 -9.31 -0.54
CA LEU A 19 -2.20 -8.50 -1.74
C LEU A 19 -1.57 -7.11 -1.62
N GLN A 20 -1.70 -6.45 -0.45
CA GLN A 20 -1.07 -5.15 -0.17
C GLN A 20 0.46 -5.22 -0.27
N ILE A 21 1.07 -6.33 0.15
CA ILE A 21 2.53 -6.50 0.05
C ILE A 21 2.93 -6.68 -1.42
N ILE A 22 2.26 -7.56 -2.15
CA ILE A 22 2.59 -7.86 -3.56
C ILE A 22 2.41 -6.62 -4.44
N ILE A 23 1.27 -5.93 -4.32
CA ILE A 23 0.98 -4.74 -5.11
C ILE A 23 1.95 -3.61 -4.73
N GLY A 24 2.21 -3.43 -3.43
CA GLY A 24 3.23 -2.48 -2.98
C GLY A 24 4.62 -2.73 -3.59
N PHE A 25 5.08 -3.99 -3.71
CA PHE A 25 6.33 -4.31 -4.41
C PHE A 25 6.28 -3.98 -5.90
N ILE A 26 5.16 -4.24 -6.58
CA ILE A 26 4.98 -3.89 -7.99
C ILE A 26 5.04 -2.37 -8.16
N ILE A 27 4.37 -1.59 -7.31
CA ILE A 27 4.40 -0.12 -7.35
C ILE A 27 5.83 0.40 -7.15
N CYS A 28 6.56 -0.10 -6.14
CA CYS A 28 7.97 0.27 -5.93
C CYS A 28 8.82 -0.02 -7.17
N SER A 29 8.63 -1.19 -7.77
CA SER A 29 9.37 -1.61 -8.96
C SER A 29 9.05 -0.69 -10.14
N LEU A 30 7.78 -0.41 -10.41
CA LEU A 30 7.37 0.43 -11.53
C LEU A 30 7.82 1.88 -11.36
N LEU A 31 7.67 2.45 -10.16
CA LEU A 31 8.05 3.83 -9.88
C LEU A 31 9.57 4.03 -9.90
N CYS A 32 10.36 3.06 -9.40
CA CYS A 32 11.82 3.20 -9.32
C CYS A 32 12.60 2.59 -10.49
N ALA A 33 12.05 1.64 -11.26
CA ALA A 33 12.72 1.11 -12.45
C ALA A 33 12.61 2.04 -13.66
N ASN A 34 11.63 2.95 -13.65
CA ASN A 34 11.40 3.87 -14.76
C ASN A 34 11.94 5.27 -14.47
N TRP A 35 12.66 5.83 -15.44
CA TRP A 35 13.18 7.18 -15.34
C TRP A 35 12.20 8.18 -15.98
N TYR A 36 11.28 8.76 -15.21
CA TYR A 36 10.24 9.66 -15.71
C TYR A 36 10.81 11.04 -16.08
N GLY A 37 11.21 11.23 -17.34
CA GLY A 37 11.60 12.54 -17.88
C GLY A 37 12.83 13.16 -17.21
N GLY A 38 13.82 12.36 -16.77
CA GLY A 38 14.99 12.89 -16.05
C GLY A 38 14.84 12.90 -14.53
N LYS A 39 13.68 12.49 -13.99
CA LYS A 39 13.44 12.34 -12.54
C LYS A 39 13.40 10.87 -12.11
N SER A 40 14.14 10.56 -11.04
CA SER A 40 14.10 9.27 -10.34
C SER A 40 12.90 9.20 -9.39
N CYS A 41 12.59 8.03 -8.84
CA CYS A 41 11.49 7.84 -7.89
C CYS A 41 11.57 8.71 -6.64
N PHE A 42 12.76 9.22 -6.29
CA PHE A 42 12.98 10.21 -5.21
C PHE A 42 13.40 11.60 -5.72
N GLY A 43 13.46 11.80 -7.03
CA GLY A 43 14.03 13.01 -7.65
C GLY A 43 13.10 14.22 -7.66
N GLU A 44 11.83 14.04 -7.33
CA GLU A 44 10.82 15.12 -7.33
C GLU A 44 9.83 14.91 -6.19
N GLY A 45 9.43 16.00 -5.50
CA GLY A 45 8.67 15.90 -4.25
C GLY A 45 7.35 15.13 -4.35
N ARG A 46 6.62 15.26 -5.47
CA ARG A 46 5.32 14.59 -5.68
C ARG A 46 5.48 13.08 -5.87
N LEU A 47 6.42 12.70 -6.74
CA LEU A 47 6.73 11.30 -7.06
C LEU A 47 7.45 10.61 -5.89
N GLY A 48 8.32 11.35 -5.20
CA GLY A 48 9.05 10.96 -4.00
C GLY A 48 8.15 10.71 -2.80
N PHE A 49 7.09 11.50 -2.63
CA PHE A 49 6.10 11.24 -1.59
C PHE A 49 5.38 9.92 -1.83
N ALA A 50 4.87 9.69 -3.05
CA ALA A 50 4.15 8.46 -3.38
C ALA A 50 5.04 7.21 -3.29
N SER A 51 6.28 7.28 -3.80
CA SER A 51 7.23 6.16 -3.76
C SER A 51 7.72 5.88 -2.33
N GLY A 52 8.04 6.92 -1.56
CA GLY A 52 8.50 6.81 -0.17
C GLY A 52 7.41 6.29 0.75
N LEU A 53 6.18 6.81 0.63
CA LEU A 53 5.02 6.30 1.36
C LEU A 53 4.83 4.81 1.08
N ASN A 54 4.79 4.41 -0.19
CA ASN A 54 4.59 3.02 -0.58
C ASN A 54 5.69 2.11 -0.02
N PHE A 55 6.95 2.54 -0.06
CA PHE A 55 8.06 1.77 0.49
C PHE A 55 7.92 1.54 2.00
N VAL A 56 7.63 2.60 2.77
CA VAL A 56 7.43 2.51 4.22
C VAL A 56 6.25 1.60 4.56
N VAL A 57 5.15 1.72 3.81
CA VAL A 57 3.93 0.93 4.01
C VAL A 57 4.17 -0.55 3.75
N VAL A 58 4.92 -0.92 2.70
CA VAL A 58 5.27 -2.33 2.43
C VAL A 58 6.03 -2.93 3.62
N VAL A 59 7.02 -2.21 4.16
CA VAL A 59 7.79 -2.67 5.31
C VAL A 59 6.88 -2.88 6.53
N ILE A 60 5.99 -1.92 6.83
CA ILE A 60 5.05 -2.04 7.95
C ILE A 60 4.07 -3.20 7.74
N ASN A 61 3.54 -3.37 6.53
CA ASN A 61 2.65 -4.48 6.19
C ASN A 61 3.32 -5.85 6.38
N ILE A 62 4.61 -5.99 6.01
CA ILE A 62 5.38 -7.22 6.25
C ILE A 62 5.52 -7.48 7.75
N VAL A 63 5.84 -6.45 8.54
CA VAL A 63 5.96 -6.59 10.01
C VAL A 63 4.63 -7.01 10.63
N LEU A 64 3.52 -6.33 10.29
CA LEU A 64 2.19 -6.66 10.78
C LEU A 64 1.75 -8.07 10.37
N PHE A 65 2.08 -8.48 9.13
CA PHE A 65 1.83 -9.84 8.67
C PHE A 65 2.53 -10.89 9.54
N ILE A 66 3.81 -10.69 9.86
CA ILE A 66 4.57 -11.59 10.75
C ILE A 66 3.97 -11.59 12.17
N LEU A 67 3.61 -10.42 12.71
CA LEU A 67 3.01 -10.32 14.05
C LEU A 67 1.67 -11.05 14.14
N ASN A 68 0.80 -10.93 13.13
CA ASN A 68 -0.47 -11.65 13.08
C ASN A 68 -0.28 -13.15 12.87
N PHE A 69 0.74 -13.55 12.09
CA PHE A 69 1.09 -14.96 11.92
C PHE A 69 1.58 -15.61 13.22
N LEU A 70 2.26 -14.84 14.08
CA LEU A 70 2.70 -15.25 15.42
C LEU A 70 1.62 -15.09 16.50
N ASN A 71 0.39 -14.75 16.11
CA ASN A 71 -0.75 -14.56 16.99
C ASN A 71 -0.56 -13.47 18.07
N LEU A 72 0.30 -12.48 17.80
CA LEU A 72 0.56 -11.31 18.66
C LEU A 72 -0.33 -10.12 18.26
N ALA A 73 -1.55 -10.39 17.78
CA ALA A 73 -2.40 -9.45 17.06
C ALA A 73 -2.74 -8.20 17.88
N ALA A 74 -2.28 -7.04 17.40
CA ALA A 74 -2.52 -5.73 18.00
C ALA A 74 -3.60 -4.96 17.24
N TYR A 75 -4.86 -5.42 17.34
CA TYR A 75 -6.00 -4.90 16.56
C TYR A 75 -6.19 -3.38 16.58
N LYS A 76 -5.95 -2.72 17.73
CA LYS A 76 -6.09 -1.26 17.84
C LYS A 76 -5.03 -0.51 17.03
N LEU A 77 -3.80 -1.01 17.02
CA LEU A 77 -2.69 -0.42 16.27
C LEU A 77 -2.91 -0.58 14.77
N GLU A 78 -3.33 -1.77 14.35
CA GLU A 78 -3.64 -2.05 12.94
C GLU A 78 -4.79 -1.20 12.43
N ARG A 79 -5.84 -1.02 13.22
CA ARG A 79 -6.98 -0.18 12.85
C ARG A 79 -6.56 1.27 12.62
N LEU A 80 -5.76 1.83 13.53
CA LEU A 80 -5.25 3.20 13.38
C LEU A 80 -4.34 3.32 12.15
N TYR A 81 -3.43 2.37 11.98
CA TYR A 81 -2.52 2.30 10.85
C TYR A 81 -3.27 2.24 9.51
N SER A 82 -4.20 1.30 9.34
CA SER A 82 -4.95 1.14 8.09
C SER A 82 -5.83 2.36 7.79
N THR A 83 -6.36 3.03 8.82
CA THR A 83 -7.11 4.30 8.65
C THR A 83 -6.20 5.41 8.13
N ILE A 84 -5.01 5.57 8.72
CA ILE A 84 -4.03 6.58 8.29
C ILE A 84 -3.57 6.28 6.85
N CYS A 85 -3.23 5.03 6.54
CA CYS A 85 -2.82 4.62 5.20
C CYS A 85 -3.91 4.89 4.15
N THR A 86 -5.18 4.66 4.47
CA THR A 86 -6.29 4.98 3.56
C THR A 86 -6.26 6.45 3.14
N VAL A 87 -6.06 7.37 4.08
CA VAL A 87 -5.98 8.81 3.77
C VAL A 87 -4.72 9.14 2.98
N LEU A 88 -3.56 8.61 3.40
CA LEU A 88 -2.28 8.91 2.76
C LEU A 88 -2.21 8.40 1.31
N PHE A 89 -2.74 7.21 1.01
CA PHE A 89 -2.78 6.68 -0.36
C PHE A 89 -3.73 7.46 -1.26
N LEU A 90 -4.83 8.02 -0.72
CA LEU A 90 -5.69 8.92 -1.47
C LEU A 90 -4.95 10.20 -1.88
N VAL A 91 -4.19 10.79 -0.95
CA VAL A 91 -3.35 11.97 -1.23
C VAL A 91 -2.25 11.62 -2.24
N ALA A 92 -1.58 10.47 -2.08
CA ALA A 92 -0.55 10.02 -3.01
C ALA A 92 -1.10 9.81 -4.44
N GLY A 93 -2.30 9.23 -4.57
CA GLY A 93 -2.99 9.09 -5.86
C GLY A 93 -3.27 10.45 -6.51
N GLY A 94 -3.78 11.43 -5.76
CA GLY A 94 -4.01 12.78 -6.25
C GLY A 94 -2.72 13.48 -6.73
N LEU A 95 -1.63 13.32 -5.99
CA LEU A 95 -0.32 13.87 -6.37
C LEU A 95 0.25 13.24 -7.64
N LEU A 96 0.05 11.93 -7.84
CA LEU A 96 0.47 11.24 -9.08
C LEU A 96 -0.37 11.68 -10.29
N ILE A 97 -1.69 11.87 -10.12
CA ILE A 97 -2.54 12.42 -11.20
C ILE A 97 -2.07 13.82 -11.58
N TRP A 98 -1.81 14.69 -10.60
CA TRP A 98 -1.26 16.01 -10.87
C TRP A 98 0.05 15.89 -11.64
N PHE A 99 0.98 15.03 -11.20
CA PHE A 99 2.24 14.82 -11.89
C PHE A 99 2.07 14.38 -13.36
N ILE A 100 1.10 13.51 -13.66
CA ILE A 100 0.77 13.09 -15.04
C ILE A 100 0.34 14.28 -15.90
N ILE A 101 -0.55 15.14 -15.37
CA ILE A 101 -1.10 16.30 -16.08
C ILE A 101 0.00 17.33 -16.36
N ASP A 102 0.78 17.67 -15.33
CA ASP A 102 1.78 18.74 -15.37
C ASP A 102 2.89 18.46 -16.38
N HIS A 103 3.32 17.20 -16.49
CA HIS A 103 4.39 16.79 -17.40
C HIS A 103 3.87 16.24 -18.74
N ASN A 104 2.55 16.24 -18.98
CA ASN A 104 1.87 15.63 -20.13
C ASN A 104 2.50 14.29 -20.55
N ASN A 105 2.87 13.48 -19.54
CA ASN A 105 3.80 12.37 -19.74
C ASN A 105 2.96 11.11 -20.01
N GLN A 106 2.72 10.80 -21.28
CA GLN A 106 1.96 9.61 -21.73
C GLN A 106 2.72 8.28 -21.53
N ARG A 107 3.48 8.14 -20.44
CA ARG A 107 4.18 6.90 -20.10
C ARG A 107 3.19 5.96 -19.44
N GLY A 108 2.77 4.92 -20.18
CA GLY A 108 1.84 3.90 -19.68
C GLY A 108 2.21 3.32 -18.32
N TRP A 109 3.52 3.23 -18.00
CA TRP A 109 4.00 2.78 -16.69
C TRP A 109 3.61 3.70 -15.53
N LEU A 110 3.59 5.03 -15.72
CA LEU A 110 3.18 5.98 -14.68
C LEU A 110 1.67 5.88 -14.41
N VAL A 111 0.89 5.70 -15.49
CA VAL A 111 -0.56 5.47 -15.41
C VAL A 111 -0.82 4.15 -14.68
N ALA A 112 -0.12 3.07 -15.03
CA ALA A 112 -0.23 1.78 -14.37
C ALA A 112 0.08 1.87 -12.87
N SER A 113 1.18 2.53 -12.48
CA SER A 113 1.52 2.76 -11.07
C SER A 113 0.43 3.56 -10.34
N THR A 114 -0.14 4.57 -10.99
CA THR A 114 -1.22 5.39 -10.40
C THR A 114 -2.48 4.56 -10.15
N VAL A 115 -2.87 3.72 -11.11
CA VAL A 115 -3.99 2.78 -10.95
C VAL A 115 -3.73 1.82 -9.79
N LEU A 116 -2.53 1.26 -9.68
CA LEU A 116 -2.17 0.37 -8.58
C LEU A 116 -2.19 1.07 -7.21
N VAL A 117 -1.80 2.34 -7.14
CA VAL A 117 -1.94 3.16 -5.92
C VAL A 117 -3.41 3.31 -5.51
N PHE A 118 -4.34 3.43 -6.46
CA PHE A 118 -5.77 3.41 -6.17
C PHE A 118 -6.27 2.02 -5.74
N VAL A 119 -5.70 0.94 -6.29
CA VAL A 119 -6.00 -0.41 -5.83
C VAL A 119 -5.54 -0.59 -4.37
N GLU A 120 -4.35 -0.11 -4.01
CA GLU A 120 -3.88 -0.09 -2.61
C GLU A 120 -4.84 0.68 -1.70
N PHE A 121 -5.27 1.88 -2.12
CA PHE A 121 -6.26 2.65 -1.39
C PHE A 121 -7.54 1.84 -1.10
N VAL A 122 -8.06 1.15 -2.11
CA VAL A 122 -9.26 0.31 -1.96
C VAL A 122 -8.99 -0.88 -1.02
N LEU A 123 -7.81 -1.51 -1.11
CA LEU A 123 -7.43 -2.59 -0.20
C LEU A 123 -7.32 -2.12 1.26
N PHE A 124 -6.75 -0.94 1.51
CA PHE A 124 -6.73 -0.34 2.86
C PHE A 124 -8.14 -0.03 3.37
N LEU A 125 -9.03 0.43 2.50
CA LEU A 125 -10.43 0.67 2.86
C LEU A 125 -11.13 -0.64 3.26
N PHE A 126 -10.93 -1.72 2.50
CA PHE A 126 -11.43 -3.05 2.86
C PHE A 126 -10.85 -3.54 4.18
N ASP A 127 -9.54 -3.36 4.42
CA ASP A 127 -8.87 -3.73 5.67
C ASP A 127 -9.49 -2.99 6.88
N VAL A 128 -9.72 -1.67 6.77
CA VAL A 128 -10.40 -0.88 7.80
C VAL A 128 -11.81 -1.40 8.08
N LYS A 129 -12.59 -1.69 7.05
CA LYS A 129 -13.96 -2.23 7.20
C LYS A 129 -13.98 -3.57 7.94
N ILE A 130 -13.05 -4.47 7.63
CA ILE A 130 -12.93 -5.75 8.33
C ILE A 130 -12.50 -5.53 9.79
N LEU A 131 -11.56 -4.61 10.04
CA LEU A 131 -11.11 -4.25 11.40
C LEU A 131 -12.19 -3.55 12.23
N ASN A 132 -13.14 -2.87 11.59
CA ASN A 132 -14.33 -2.29 12.24
C ASN A 132 -15.41 -3.34 12.53
N GLY A 133 -15.30 -4.56 11.99
CA GLY A 133 -16.33 -5.60 12.09
C GLY A 133 -17.51 -5.39 11.12
N GLU A 134 -17.36 -4.53 10.11
CA GLU A 134 -18.39 -4.27 9.10
C GLU A 134 -18.44 -5.35 8.02
N MET A 135 -17.42 -6.22 7.94
CA MET A 135 -17.33 -7.34 7.01
C MET A 135 -16.71 -8.57 7.67
N ALA A 136 -17.05 -9.74 7.13
CA ALA A 136 -16.55 -11.02 7.63
C ALA A 136 -15.06 -11.22 7.32
N ASN A 137 -14.35 -11.83 8.29
CA ASN A 137 -13.00 -12.37 8.10
C ASN A 137 -13.00 -13.65 7.28
#